data_AF-A0A352I9K3-F1
#
_entry.id   AF-A0A352I9K3-F1
#
_cell.length_a   1.000
_cell.length_b   1.000
_cell.length_c   1.000
_cell.angle_alpha   90.00
_cell.angle_beta   90.00
_cell.angle_gamma   90.00
#
_symmetry.space_group_name_H-M   'P 1'
#
loop_
_entity.id
_entity.type
_entity.pdbx_description
1 polymer ?
#
loop_
_entity_poly.entity_id
_entity_poly.type
_entity_poly.pdbx_seq_one_letter_code
_entity_poly.pdbx_strand_id
1 'polypeptide(L)'
;MSVYALHPMYADLRQLPRLKSQESMSRFGERAAELNAMPQLDYEAANKLKCDYLHALYLQEGSALVDDDDFLRFQAEAEDWLIPYCAFCLLRDQYGTADFTQWPEHSAYKPGEARMMVRQRGREAGYYAFVQYILDKQLKRAADHARSLGVWLKGDIPIGVSRTSVEAWTSPGLFHMDGQAGAPPDAFSATGQN
;
A
#
# COMPACT_ATOMS: atom_id res chain seq x y z
N MET A 1 4.61 -5.51 2.89
CA MET A 1 3.74 -5.71 1.71
C MET A 1 2.54 -6.52 2.13
N SER A 2 1.40 -6.41 1.44
CA SER A 2 0.19 -7.20 1.70
C SER A 2 -0.38 -7.71 0.38
N VAL A 3 -1.06 -8.85 0.39
CA VAL A 3 -1.81 -9.37 -0.78
C VAL A 3 -3.12 -8.63 -1.05
N TYR A 4 -3.64 -7.92 -0.05
CA TYR A 4 -4.88 -7.13 -0.18
C TYR A 4 -4.60 -5.68 -0.57
N ALA A 5 -3.54 -5.11 -0.02
CA ALA A 5 -3.24 -3.69 -0.19
C ALA A 5 -2.62 -3.38 -1.56
N LEU A 6 -3.10 -2.32 -2.21
CA LEU A 6 -2.57 -1.82 -3.46
C LEU A 6 -1.30 -0.99 -3.23
N HIS A 7 -0.35 -1.07 -4.16
CA HIS A 7 0.94 -0.38 -4.04
C HIS A 7 0.79 1.14 -4.34
N PRO A 8 1.24 2.05 -3.45
CA PRO A 8 1.08 3.51 -3.63
C PRO A 8 1.65 4.09 -4.92
N MET A 9 2.68 3.45 -5.49
CA MET A 9 3.22 3.75 -6.82
C MET A 9 2.14 3.88 -7.90
N TYR A 10 1.04 3.14 -7.82
CA TYR A 10 -0.01 3.16 -8.84
C TYR A 10 -1.03 4.30 -8.67
N ALA A 11 -0.91 5.12 -7.62
CA ALA A 11 -1.77 6.28 -7.47
C ALA A 11 -1.54 7.27 -8.62
N ASP A 12 -2.61 7.64 -9.32
CA ASP A 12 -2.60 8.72 -10.30
C ASP A 12 -2.87 10.05 -9.60
N LEU A 13 -1.80 10.80 -9.36
CA LEU A 13 -1.89 12.08 -8.66
C LEU A 13 -2.68 13.15 -9.43
N ARG A 14 -2.86 13.00 -10.75
CA ARG A 14 -3.58 13.97 -11.59
C ARG A 14 -5.10 13.94 -11.34
N GLN A 15 -5.60 12.83 -10.79
CA GLN A 15 -7.01 12.64 -10.45
C GLN A 15 -7.33 13.09 -9.01
N LEU A 16 -6.35 13.64 -8.29
CA LEU A 16 -6.49 14.08 -6.90
C LEU A 16 -6.60 15.61 -6.82
N PRO A 17 -7.20 16.15 -5.74
CA PRO A 17 -7.16 17.58 -5.47
C PRO A 17 -5.74 18.10 -5.45
N ARG A 18 -5.53 19.33 -5.96
CA ARG A 18 -4.23 19.98 -5.91
C ARG A 18 -3.90 20.41 -4.47
N LEU A 19 -2.61 20.41 -4.14
CA LEU A 19 -2.14 21.02 -2.90
C LEU A 19 -2.41 22.54 -2.95
N LYS A 20 -2.94 23.09 -1.86
CA LYS A 20 -3.27 24.52 -1.71
C LYS A 20 -2.00 25.39 -1.69
N SER A 21 -0.87 24.86 -1.24
CA SER A 21 0.43 25.52 -1.30
C SER A 21 0.93 25.52 -2.75
N GLN A 22 0.96 26.70 -3.37
CA GLN A 22 1.47 26.86 -4.73
C GLN A 22 2.95 26.47 -4.84
N GLU A 23 3.76 26.81 -3.85
CA GLU A 23 5.18 26.42 -3.78
C GLU A 23 5.34 24.89 -3.77
N SER A 24 4.59 24.21 -2.90
CA SER A 24 4.64 22.74 -2.84
C SER A 24 4.17 22.13 -4.17
N MET A 25 3.07 22.64 -4.74
CA MET A 25 2.54 22.15 -6.00
C MET A 25 3.52 22.33 -7.15
N SER A 26 4.22 23.46 -7.23
CA SER A 26 5.28 23.69 -8.22
C SER A 26 6.44 22.71 -8.03
N ARG A 27 6.95 22.56 -6.80
CA ARG A 27 8.06 21.64 -6.47
C ARG A 27 7.73 20.20 -6.86
N PHE A 28 6.52 19.72 -6.54
CA PHE A 28 6.07 18.38 -6.94
C PHE A 28 5.93 18.25 -8.46
N GLY A 29 5.42 19.28 -9.14
CA GLY A 29 5.26 19.31 -10.59
C GLY A 29 6.59 19.27 -11.35
N GLU A 30 7.55 20.08 -10.95
CA GLU A 30 8.91 20.10 -11.52
C GLU A 30 9.58 18.74 -11.35
N ARG A 31 9.57 18.18 -10.13
CA ARG A 31 10.17 16.88 -9.88
C ARG A 31 9.48 15.75 -10.65
N ALA A 32 8.16 15.80 -10.80
CA ALA A 32 7.44 14.83 -11.63
C ALA A 32 7.83 14.94 -13.11
N ALA A 33 8.00 16.16 -13.62
CA ALA A 33 8.43 16.38 -15.01
C ALA A 33 9.85 15.85 -15.25
N GLU A 34 10.78 16.09 -14.33
CA GLU A 34 12.14 15.55 -14.37
C GLU A 34 12.14 14.01 -14.42
N LEU A 35 11.41 13.37 -13.49
CA LEU A 35 11.34 11.90 -13.43
C LEU A 35 10.69 11.30 -14.67
N ASN A 36 9.64 11.93 -15.20
CA ASN A 36 8.97 11.48 -16.43
C ASN A 36 9.84 11.65 -17.69
N ALA A 37 10.82 12.54 -17.66
CA ALA A 37 11.77 12.75 -18.77
C ALA A 37 12.91 11.72 -18.77
N MET A 38 13.07 10.92 -17.71
CA MET A 38 14.11 9.89 -17.64
C MET A 38 13.82 8.74 -18.61
N PRO A 39 14.85 8.15 -19.26
CA PRO A 39 14.67 7.05 -20.21
C PRO A 39 14.23 5.74 -19.54
N GLN A 40 14.44 5.63 -18.23
CA GLN A 40 14.05 4.48 -17.41
C GLN A 40 13.40 4.98 -16.12
N LEU A 41 12.50 4.16 -15.57
CA LEU A 41 11.82 4.47 -14.31
C LEU A 41 12.82 4.43 -13.14
N ASP A 42 13.07 5.58 -12.54
CA ASP A 42 13.62 5.64 -11.18
C ASP A 42 12.51 5.32 -10.18
N TYR A 43 12.40 4.03 -9.83
CA TYR A 43 11.33 3.52 -8.99
C TYR A 43 11.34 4.15 -7.59
N GLU A 44 12.51 4.29 -6.98
CA GLU A 44 12.63 4.81 -5.62
C GLU A 44 12.24 6.29 -5.59
N ALA A 45 12.76 7.10 -6.51
CA ALA A 45 12.45 8.52 -6.57
C ALA A 45 10.97 8.77 -6.91
N ALA A 46 10.40 8.00 -7.85
CA ALA A 46 8.99 8.11 -8.21
C ALA A 46 8.07 7.70 -7.05
N ASN A 47 8.38 6.58 -6.38
CA ASN A 47 7.58 6.11 -5.25
C ASN A 47 7.65 7.11 -4.10
N LYS A 48 8.85 7.63 -3.81
CA LYS A 48 9.05 8.65 -2.78
C LYS A 48 8.23 9.91 -3.09
N LEU A 49 8.32 10.43 -4.32
CA LEU A 49 7.57 11.61 -4.73
C LEU A 49 6.06 11.42 -4.56
N LYS A 50 5.53 10.26 -4.96
CA LYS A 50 4.11 9.93 -4.82
C LYS A 50 3.68 9.83 -3.37
N CYS A 51 4.44 9.12 -2.54
CA CYS A 51 4.16 9.00 -1.10
C CYS A 51 4.20 10.37 -0.41
N ASP A 52 5.21 11.20 -0.70
CA ASP A 52 5.33 12.56 -0.15
C ASP A 52 4.12 13.42 -0.53
N TYR A 53 3.66 13.34 -1.78
CA TYR A 53 2.47 14.07 -2.25
C TYR A 53 1.20 13.57 -1.55
N LEU A 54 0.99 12.26 -1.49
CA LEU A 54 -0.18 11.65 -0.83
C LEU A 54 -0.23 12.01 0.65
N HIS A 55 0.92 12.06 1.32
CA HIS A 55 1.00 12.47 2.72
C HIS A 55 0.65 13.96 2.88
N ALA A 56 1.20 14.84 2.04
CA ALA A 56 0.84 16.26 2.04
C ALA A 56 -0.67 16.47 1.77
N LEU A 57 -1.23 15.70 0.84
CA LEU A 57 -2.66 15.74 0.53
C LEU A 57 -3.51 15.24 1.70
N TYR A 58 -3.10 14.16 2.37
CA TYR A 58 -3.79 13.65 3.56
C TYR A 58 -3.78 14.68 4.70
N LEU A 59 -2.68 15.41 4.90
CA LEU A 59 -2.64 16.50 5.87
C LEU A 59 -3.60 17.64 5.54
N GLN A 60 -3.87 17.86 4.24
CA GLN A 60 -4.77 18.91 3.76
C GLN A 60 -6.25 18.51 3.78
N GLU A 61 -6.56 17.29 3.37
CA GLU A 61 -7.93 16.83 3.11
C GLU A 61 -8.42 15.75 4.10
N GLY A 62 -7.52 15.15 4.88
CA GLY A 62 -7.80 13.98 5.71
C GLY A 62 -8.88 14.22 6.77
N SER A 63 -9.05 15.45 7.26
CA SER A 63 -10.13 15.78 8.20
C SER A 63 -11.51 15.75 7.54
N ALA A 64 -11.62 16.05 6.25
CA ALA A 64 -12.90 16.03 5.54
C ALA A 64 -13.40 14.60 5.28
N LEU A 65 -12.50 13.61 5.31
CA LEU A 65 -12.85 12.20 5.12
C LEU A 65 -13.56 11.58 6.31
N VAL A 66 -13.51 12.20 7.49
CA VAL A 66 -14.16 11.67 8.70
C VAL A 66 -15.67 11.50 8.51
N ASP A 67 -16.27 12.37 7.70
CA ASP A 67 -17.70 12.37 7.40
C ASP A 67 -17.99 11.97 5.93
N ASP A 68 -17.02 11.39 5.21
CA ASP A 68 -17.20 10.93 3.83
C ASP A 68 -17.81 9.52 3.82
N ASP A 69 -19.08 9.40 3.43
CA ASP A 69 -19.83 8.13 3.41
C ASP A 69 -19.13 7.03 2.59
N ASP A 70 -18.51 7.40 1.47
CA ASP A 70 -17.76 6.47 0.63
C ASP A 70 -16.53 5.92 1.36
N PHE A 71 -15.80 6.77 2.08
CA PHE A 71 -14.64 6.38 2.87
C PHE A 71 -15.04 5.50 4.05
N LEU A 72 -16.09 5.87 4.79
CA LEU A 72 -16.61 5.07 5.90
C LEU A 72 -17.07 3.69 5.44
N ARG A 73 -17.76 3.62 4.30
CA ARG A 73 -18.15 2.35 3.67
C ARG A 73 -16.92 1.53 3.27
N PHE A 74 -15.93 2.13 2.63
CA PHE A 74 -14.67 1.45 2.30
C PHE A 74 -14.00 0.87 3.55
N GLN A 75 -13.90 1.65 4.63
CA GLN A 75 -13.30 1.20 5.88
C GLN A 75 -14.07 0.02 6.50
N ALA A 76 -15.40 0.05 6.47
CA ALA A 76 -16.23 -1.04 6.98
C ALA A 76 -16.10 -2.32 6.13
N GLU A 77 -16.11 -2.20 4.79
CA GLU A 77 -15.97 -3.34 3.88
C GLU A 77 -14.56 -3.96 3.93
N ALA A 78 -13.53 -3.14 4.19
CA ALA A 78 -12.14 -3.54 4.20
C ALA A 78 -11.60 -3.89 5.60
N GLU A 79 -12.41 -3.77 6.66
CA GLU A 79 -11.96 -3.73 8.05
C GLU A 79 -10.98 -4.86 8.41
N ASP A 80 -11.32 -6.08 8.02
CA ASP A 80 -10.61 -7.31 8.38
C ASP A 80 -9.15 -7.32 7.92
N TRP A 81 -8.86 -6.76 6.73
CA TRP A 81 -7.48 -6.65 6.21
C TRP A 81 -6.88 -5.26 6.41
N LEU A 82 -7.71 -4.22 6.45
CA LEU A 82 -7.26 -2.83 6.53
C LEU A 82 -6.68 -2.49 7.90
N ILE A 83 -7.33 -2.95 8.98
CA ILE A 83 -6.82 -2.74 10.35
C ILE A 83 -5.42 -3.37 10.53
N PRO A 84 -5.20 -4.67 10.27
CA PRO A 84 -3.86 -5.24 10.38
C PRO A 84 -2.87 -4.60 9.42
N TYR A 85 -3.27 -4.22 8.21
CA TYR A 85 -2.40 -3.50 7.28
C TYR A 85 -1.92 -2.16 7.85
N CYS A 86 -2.84 -1.32 8.37
CA CYS A 86 -2.51 -0.04 8.97
C CYS A 86 -1.61 -0.21 10.21
N ALA A 87 -1.91 -1.18 11.08
CA ALA A 87 -1.07 -1.49 12.24
C ALA A 87 0.34 -1.92 11.82
N PHE A 88 0.45 -2.81 10.82
CA PHE A 88 1.72 -3.26 10.28
C PHE A 88 2.53 -2.09 9.70
N CYS A 89 1.90 -1.20 8.94
CA CYS A 89 2.59 -0.03 8.38
C CYS A 89 3.10 0.93 9.46
N LEU A 90 2.30 1.18 10.50
CA LEU A 90 2.73 1.98 11.65
C LEU A 90 3.96 1.38 12.35
N LEU A 91 3.95 0.07 12.59
CA LEU A 91 5.04 -0.65 13.24
C LEU A 91 6.29 -0.71 12.36
N ARG A 92 6.11 -0.98 11.05
CA ARG A 92 7.19 -0.95 10.07
C ARG A 92 7.90 0.40 10.08
N ASP A 93 7.15 1.49 10.04
CA ASP A 93 7.74 2.83 9.97
C ASP A 93 8.34 3.25 11.32
N GLN A 94 7.75 2.81 12.44
CA GLN A 94 8.29 3.00 13.79
C GLN A 94 9.63 2.28 13.99
N TYR A 95 9.75 1.03 13.52
CA TYR A 95 10.94 0.20 13.73
C TYR A 95 11.92 0.24 12.53
N GLY A 96 11.57 0.93 11.45
CA GLY A 96 12.41 1.07 10.25
C GLY A 96 12.58 -0.21 9.43
N THR A 97 11.80 -1.26 9.70
CA THR A 97 11.89 -2.56 9.01
C THR A 97 10.53 -3.24 8.90
N ALA A 98 10.29 -3.92 7.78
CA ALA A 98 9.11 -4.76 7.60
C ALA A 98 9.30 -6.16 8.20
N ASP A 99 10.51 -6.52 8.60
CA ASP A 99 10.78 -7.78 9.29
C ASP A 99 10.27 -7.70 10.73
N PHE A 100 9.05 -8.18 10.93
CA PHE A 100 8.37 -8.17 12.22
C PHE A 100 9.07 -9.02 13.28
N THR A 101 9.98 -9.93 12.90
CA THR A 101 10.79 -10.69 13.86
C THR A 101 11.83 -9.82 14.56
N GLN A 102 12.18 -8.67 13.96
CA GLN A 102 13.12 -7.69 14.50
C GLN A 102 12.43 -6.61 15.34
N TRP A 103 11.10 -6.62 15.43
CA TRP A 103 10.36 -5.65 16.23
C TRP A 103 10.50 -5.96 17.72
N PRO A 104 10.97 -5.01 18.56
CA PRO A 104 11.09 -5.22 20.00
C PRO A 104 9.77 -5.57 20.69
N GLU A 105 8.65 -5.05 20.16
CA GLU A 105 7.29 -5.33 20.62
C GLU A 105 6.40 -5.65 19.41
N HIS A 106 5.28 -6.33 19.63
CA HIS A 106 4.29 -6.67 18.60
C HIS A 106 4.79 -7.59 17.46
N SER A 107 5.91 -8.27 17.63
CA SER A 107 6.41 -9.27 16.67
C SER A 107 5.40 -10.41 16.43
N ALA A 108 4.62 -10.78 17.46
CA ALA A 108 3.46 -11.64 17.34
C ALA A 108 2.18 -10.80 17.18
N TYR A 109 1.39 -11.11 16.14
CA TYR A 109 0.14 -10.41 15.89
C TYR A 109 -0.92 -10.70 16.96
N LYS A 110 -1.54 -9.65 17.47
CA LYS A 110 -2.68 -9.71 18.38
C LYS A 110 -3.77 -8.75 17.90
N PRO A 111 -4.94 -9.23 17.45
CA PRO A 111 -5.98 -8.39 16.85
C PRO A 111 -6.43 -7.23 17.74
N GLY A 112 -6.57 -7.45 19.06
CA GLY A 112 -6.97 -6.42 20.01
C GLY A 112 -5.96 -5.28 20.14
N GLU A 113 -4.66 -5.60 20.16
CA GLU A 113 -3.58 -4.59 20.22
C GLU A 113 -3.52 -3.79 18.92
N ALA A 114 -3.63 -4.46 17.76
CA ALA A 114 -3.66 -3.79 16.45
C ALA A 114 -4.84 -2.81 16.32
N ARG A 115 -6.04 -3.22 16.71
CA ARG A 115 -7.25 -2.36 16.73
C ARG A 115 -7.06 -1.16 17.66
N MET A 116 -6.53 -1.39 18.85
CA MET A 116 -6.27 -0.31 19.82
C MET A 116 -5.23 0.67 19.30
N MET A 117 -4.15 0.18 18.68
CA MET A 117 -3.08 0.99 18.10
C MET A 117 -3.59 1.87 16.97
N VAL A 118 -4.35 1.30 16.02
CA VAL A 118 -4.97 2.05 14.92
C VAL A 118 -5.90 3.14 15.47
N ARG A 119 -6.66 2.86 16.53
CA ARG A 119 -7.51 3.86 17.17
C ARG A 119 -6.72 4.97 17.87
N GLN A 120 -5.69 4.62 18.63
CA GLN A 120 -4.86 5.59 19.37
C GLN A 120 -4.02 6.47 18.44
N ARG A 121 -3.51 5.89 17.36
CA ARG A 121 -2.71 6.56 16.32
C ARG A 121 -3.56 6.89 15.09
N GLY A 122 -4.83 7.26 15.30
CA GLY A 122 -5.83 7.39 14.23
C GLY A 122 -5.42 8.31 13.08
N ARG A 123 -4.69 9.39 13.36
CA ARG A 123 -4.16 10.28 12.31
C ARG A 123 -3.10 9.58 11.44
N GLU A 124 -2.15 8.88 12.04
CA GLU A 124 -1.08 8.19 11.31
C GLU A 124 -1.61 6.94 10.61
N ALA A 125 -2.46 6.16 11.28
CA ALA A 125 -3.13 5.00 10.67
C ALA A 125 -4.06 5.42 9.53
N GLY A 126 -4.74 6.55 9.70
CA GLY A 126 -5.68 7.12 8.73
C GLY A 126 -5.00 7.47 7.41
N TYR A 127 -3.71 7.82 7.40
CA TYR A 127 -2.95 8.02 6.16
C TYR A 127 -2.92 6.74 5.31
N TYR A 128 -2.59 5.59 5.90
CA TYR A 128 -2.53 4.34 5.13
C TYR A 128 -3.91 3.92 4.62
N ALA A 129 -4.96 4.10 5.44
CA ALA A 129 -6.34 3.85 5.03
C ALA A 129 -6.76 4.78 3.86
N PHE A 130 -6.41 6.06 3.94
CA PHE A 130 -6.65 7.05 2.88
C PHE A 130 -5.99 6.67 1.56
N VAL A 131 -4.72 6.24 1.60
CA VAL A 131 -4.01 5.81 0.39
C VAL A 131 -4.70 4.60 -0.24
N GLN A 132 -5.09 3.61 0.57
CA GLN A 132 -5.82 2.44 0.05
C GLN A 132 -7.19 2.80 -0.53
N TYR A 133 -7.91 3.73 0.10
CA TYR A 133 -9.17 4.25 -0.43
C TYR A 133 -9.01 4.96 -1.78
N ILE A 134 -7.98 5.79 -1.95
CA ILE A 134 -7.67 6.42 -3.24
C ILE A 134 -7.43 5.37 -4.31
N LEU A 135 -6.57 4.39 -4.01
CA LEU A 135 -6.19 3.35 -4.96
C LEU A 135 -7.40 2.48 -5.35
N ASP A 136 -8.24 2.11 -4.38
CA ASP A 136 -9.48 1.39 -4.59
C ASP A 136 -10.42 2.15 -5.54
N LYS A 137 -10.66 3.45 -5.28
CA LYS A 137 -11.48 4.29 -6.16
C LYS A 137 -10.91 4.41 -7.57
N GLN A 138 -9.60 4.59 -7.70
CA GLN A 138 -8.96 4.72 -9.01
C GLN A 138 -9.01 3.41 -9.79
N LEU A 139 -8.75 2.27 -9.15
CA LEU A 139 -8.82 0.96 -9.78
C LEU A 139 -10.27 0.60 -10.18
N LYS A 140 -11.25 0.84 -9.30
CA LYS A 140 -12.68 0.64 -9.60
C LYS A 140 -13.11 1.47 -10.82
N ARG A 141 -12.76 2.76 -10.86
CA ARG A 141 -13.05 3.63 -12.01
C ARG A 141 -12.42 3.14 -13.30
N ALA A 142 -11.16 2.70 -13.26
CA ALA A 142 -10.48 2.14 -14.43
C ALA A 142 -11.18 0.84 -14.92
N ALA A 143 -11.55 -0.03 -13.99
CA ALA A 143 -12.28 -1.27 -14.28
C ALA A 143 -13.69 -1.01 -14.84
N ASP A 144 -14.43 -0.05 -14.28
CA ASP A 144 -15.75 0.37 -14.75
C ASP A 144 -15.66 0.93 -16.18
N HIS A 145 -14.66 1.77 -16.44
CA HIS A 145 -14.44 2.33 -17.77
C HIS A 145 -14.11 1.25 -18.80
N ALA A 146 -13.20 0.33 -18.47
CA ALA A 146 -12.90 -0.81 -19.34
C ALA A 146 -14.17 -1.64 -19.64
N ARG A 147 -14.97 -1.94 -18.61
CA ARG A 147 -16.23 -2.68 -18.76
C ARG A 147 -17.23 -1.96 -19.66
N SER A 148 -17.33 -0.63 -19.58
CA SER A 148 -18.20 0.16 -20.47
C SER A 148 -17.82 0.05 -21.95
N LEU A 149 -16.57 -0.34 -22.24
CA LEU A 149 -16.04 -0.56 -23.59
C LEU A 149 -16.04 -2.04 -24.00
N GLY A 150 -16.62 -2.93 -23.18
CA GLY A 150 -16.58 -4.38 -23.42
C GLY A 150 -15.19 -5.00 -23.20
N VAL A 151 -14.35 -4.36 -22.39
CA VAL A 151 -13.01 -4.84 -22.03
C VAL A 151 -12.99 -5.23 -20.55
N TRP A 152 -12.36 -6.35 -20.21
CA TRP A 152 -12.19 -6.80 -18.84
C TRP A 152 -10.73 -6.72 -18.41
N LEU A 153 -10.49 -6.26 -17.18
CA LEU A 153 -9.18 -6.29 -16.56
C LEU A 153 -8.92 -7.69 -15.99
N LYS A 154 -7.83 -8.32 -16.43
CA LYS A 154 -7.35 -9.59 -15.88
C LYS A 154 -6.29 -9.28 -14.82
N GLY A 155 -6.58 -9.64 -13.56
CA GLY A 155 -5.59 -9.58 -12.49
C GLY A 155 -4.53 -10.67 -12.60
N ASP A 156 -3.43 -10.50 -11.88
CA ASP A 156 -2.38 -11.48 -11.68
C ASP A 156 -2.06 -11.56 -10.19
N ILE A 157 -2.13 -12.76 -9.62
CA ILE A 157 -1.95 -13.00 -8.19
C ILE A 157 -0.73 -13.90 -8.05
N PRO A 158 0.36 -13.41 -7.41
CA PRO A 158 1.52 -14.23 -7.13
C PRO A 158 1.15 -15.48 -6.32
N ILE A 159 1.83 -16.60 -6.59
CA ILE A 159 1.59 -17.87 -5.89
C ILE A 159 1.92 -17.81 -4.38
N GLY A 160 2.77 -16.86 -3.97
CA GLY A 160 3.25 -16.74 -2.59
C GLY A 160 3.31 -15.30 -2.10
N VAL A 161 3.60 -15.16 -0.82
CA VAL A 161 3.75 -13.87 -0.12
C VAL A 161 5.18 -13.68 0.36
N SER A 162 5.56 -12.43 0.62
CA SER A 162 6.82 -12.17 1.33
C SER A 162 6.76 -12.74 2.74
N ARG A 163 7.87 -13.31 3.23
CA ARG A 163 8.03 -13.73 4.64
C ARG A 163 7.83 -12.57 5.62
N THR A 164 8.07 -11.34 5.17
CA THR A 164 7.90 -10.09 5.93
C THR A 164 6.65 -9.32 5.49
N SER A 165 5.60 -10.04 5.10
CA SER A 165 4.29 -9.48 4.72
C SER A 165 3.36 -9.32 5.92
N VAL A 166 2.28 -8.57 5.71
CA VAL A 166 1.17 -8.47 6.66
C VAL A 166 0.56 -9.86 6.89
N GLU A 167 0.38 -10.65 5.84
CA GLU A 167 -0.24 -11.98 5.96
C GLU A 167 0.64 -12.97 6.73
N ALA A 168 1.96 -12.92 6.52
CA ALA A 168 2.91 -13.71 7.31
C ALA A 168 2.94 -13.29 8.79
N TRP A 169 2.73 -12.01 9.08
CA TRP A 169 2.63 -11.50 10.46
C TRP A 169 1.32 -11.88 11.14
N THR A 170 0.18 -11.75 10.44
CA THR A 170 -1.15 -11.98 11.04
C THR A 170 -1.53 -13.46 11.12
N SER A 171 -1.02 -14.28 10.20
CA SER A 171 -1.36 -15.70 10.08
C SER A 171 -0.12 -16.58 9.85
N PRO A 172 0.92 -16.50 10.71
CA PRO A 172 2.17 -17.24 10.52
C PRO A 172 1.95 -18.76 10.46
N GLY A 173 0.92 -19.27 11.13
CA GLY A 173 0.57 -20.70 11.11
C GLY A 173 0.09 -21.24 9.76
N LEU A 174 -0.18 -20.37 8.77
CA LEU A 174 -0.48 -20.78 7.40
C LEU A 174 0.79 -21.00 6.54
N PHE A 175 1.97 -20.67 7.07
CA PHE A 175 3.21 -20.65 6.31
C PHE A 175 4.31 -21.47 6.98
N HIS A 176 5.10 -22.17 6.17
CA HIS A 176 6.36 -22.75 6.61
C HIS A 176 7.44 -21.66 6.58
N MET A 177 7.58 -20.92 7.69
CA MET A 177 8.43 -19.72 7.76
C MET A 177 9.92 -20.01 7.55
N ASP A 178 10.37 -21.23 7.82
CA ASP A 178 11.74 -21.69 7.61
C ASP A 178 12.00 -22.21 6.17
N GLY A 179 10.97 -22.25 5.32
CA GLY A 179 11.05 -22.67 3.92
C GLY A 179 11.04 -21.50 2.94
N GLN A 180 11.45 -21.78 1.70
CA GLN A 180 11.29 -20.88 0.55
C GLN A 180 10.72 -21.67 -0.63
N ALA A 181 9.80 -21.06 -1.35
CA ALA A 181 9.31 -21.60 -2.60
C ALA A 181 10.31 -21.29 -3.72
N GLY A 182 10.45 -22.22 -4.66
CA GLY A 182 11.34 -22.10 -5.80
C GLY A 182 11.00 -23.14 -6.87
N ALA A 183 11.83 -23.23 -7.89
CA ALA A 183 11.71 -24.22 -8.95
C ALA A 183 12.99 -25.07 -9.01
N PRO A 184 12.88 -26.41 -9.14
CA PRO A 184 14.05 -27.26 -9.34
C PRO A 184 14.71 -26.96 -10.70
N PRO A 185 15.96 -27.41 -10.90
CA PRO A 185 16.57 -27.41 -12.23
C PRO A 185 15.70 -28.09 -13.29
N ASP A 186 15.74 -27.55 -14.51
CA ASP A 186 15.06 -28.10 -15.68
C ASP A 186 15.92 -27.99 -16.95
N ALA A 187 15.34 -28.35 -18.10
CA ALA A 187 16.04 -28.33 -19.38
C ALA A 187 16.50 -26.93 -19.84
N PHE A 188 15.95 -25.85 -19.25
CA PHE A 188 16.26 -24.46 -19.57
C PHE A 188 17.07 -23.77 -18.45
N SER A 189 17.01 -24.25 -17.21
CA SER A 189 17.77 -23.74 -16.07
C SER A 189 18.42 -24.87 -15.26
N ALA A 190 19.74 -25.03 -15.40
CA ALA A 190 20.49 -26.06 -14.68
C ALA A 190 20.59 -25.81 -13.15
N THR A 191 20.33 -24.58 -12.69
CA THR A 191 20.41 -24.20 -11.26
C THR A 191 19.04 -24.09 -10.58
N GLY A 192 17.94 -24.17 -11.33
CA GLY A 192 16.61 -23.86 -10.80
C GLY A 192 16.45 -22.37 -10.46
N GLN A 193 15.55 -22.06 -9.53
CA GLN A 193 15.26 -20.70 -9.03
C GLN A 193 14.95 -20.75 -7.53
N ASN A 194 15.58 -19.88 -6.74
CA ASN A 194 15.25 -19.55 -5.34
C ASN A 194 15.55 -18.07 -5.10
#